data_AF-A0A845QF60-F1
#
_entry.id   AF-A0A845QF60-F1
#
_cell.length_a   1.000
_cell.length_b   1.000
_cell.length_c   1.000
_cell.angle_alpha   90.00
_cell.angle_beta   90.00
_cell.angle_gamma   90.00
#
_symmetry.space_group_name_H-M   'P 1'
#
loop_
_entity.id
_entity.type
_entity.pdbx_description
1 polymer ?
#
loop_
_entity_poly.entity_id
_entity_poly.type
_entity_poly.pdbx_seq_one_letter_code
_entity_poly.pdbx_strand_id
1 'polypeptide(L)'
;MSEKSCSACSERVKHREEAELKDLINRLARIEGQIRGIRKMVEEDRYCIDIVNQVASVSAAINSFNKVLLSAHIKSCVVEDVKQGGSKMVDELCDTLHKLMR
;
A
#
# COMPACT_ATOMS: atom_id res chain seq x y z
N MET A 1 -16.70 -12.61 21.59
CA MET A 1 -17.19 -11.22 21.78
C MET A 1 -16.04 -10.31 21.44
N SER A 2 -16.00 -9.81 20.21
CA SER A 2 -14.85 -9.10 19.64
C SER A 2 -15.03 -7.61 19.91
N GLU A 3 -14.16 -7.05 20.75
CA GLU A 3 -14.15 -5.64 21.09
C GLU A 3 -13.73 -4.83 19.86
N LYS A 4 -14.72 -4.17 19.27
CA LYS A 4 -14.57 -3.18 18.22
C LYS A 4 -13.98 -1.91 18.84
N SER A 5 -12.74 -1.57 18.50
CA SER A 5 -12.34 -0.17 18.49
C SER A 5 -11.46 0.14 17.28
N CYS A 6 -12.00 0.95 16.39
CA CYS A 6 -11.21 1.89 15.61
C CYS A 6 -11.77 3.27 15.98
N SER A 7 -11.11 3.94 16.92
CA SER A 7 -11.42 5.31 17.34
C SER A 7 -10.40 6.31 16.76
N ALA A 8 -9.97 6.09 15.51
CA ALA A 8 -8.87 6.82 14.86
C ALA A 8 -7.47 6.53 15.46
N CYS A 9 -6.91 5.34 15.16
CA CYS A 9 -5.48 5.02 15.22
C CYS A 9 -4.65 5.70 16.33
N SER A 10 -5.05 5.58 17.59
CA SER A 10 -4.27 6.05 18.74
C SER A 10 -2.89 5.38 18.84
N GLU A 11 -2.73 4.19 18.27
CA GLU A 11 -1.47 3.42 18.24
C GLU A 11 -0.93 3.15 16.83
N ARG A 12 -1.44 3.83 15.79
CA ARG A 12 -1.06 3.61 14.36
C ARG A 12 -1.21 2.16 13.85
N VAL A 13 -2.03 1.35 14.51
CA VAL A 13 -2.35 -0.02 14.06
C VAL A 13 -3.78 -0.06 13.53
N LYS A 14 -3.94 -0.53 12.28
CA LYS A 14 -5.25 -0.82 11.69
C LYS A 14 -5.53 -2.32 11.78
N HIS A 15 -6.58 -2.70 12.51
CA HIS A 15 -7.17 -4.02 12.40
C HIS A 15 -7.92 -4.12 11.07
N ARG A 16 -7.58 -5.12 10.25
CA ARG A 16 -8.11 -5.29 8.89
C ARG A 16 -9.00 -6.51 8.84
N GLU A 17 -10.04 -6.42 8.03
CA GLU A 17 -10.82 -7.59 7.65
C GLU A 17 -9.92 -8.61 6.94
N GLU A 18 -10.19 -9.90 7.15
CA GLU A 18 -9.38 -11.00 6.59
C GLU A 18 -9.20 -10.88 5.07
N ALA A 19 -10.26 -10.48 4.37
CA ALA A 19 -10.24 -10.28 2.92
C ALA A 19 -9.30 -9.13 2.49
N GLU A 20 -9.31 -8.00 3.21
CA GLU A 20 -8.41 -6.86 2.94
C GLU A 20 -6.95 -7.27 3.19
N LEU A 21 -6.69 -7.94 4.32
CA LEU A 21 -5.36 -8.44 4.66
C LEU A 21 -4.84 -9.39 3.58
N LYS A 22 -5.66 -10.37 3.18
CA LYS A 22 -5.29 -11.37 2.18
C LYS A 22 -5.00 -10.74 0.81
N ASP A 23 -5.81 -9.79 0.34
CA ASP A 23 -5.56 -9.11 -0.95
C ASP A 23 -4.22 -8.37 -0.94
N LEU A 24 -3.93 -7.63 0.14
CA LEU A 24 -2.70 -6.85 0.27
C LEU A 24 -1.46 -7.74 0.37
N ILE A 25 -1.52 -8.81 1.16
CA ILE A 25 -0.44 -9.81 1.23
C ILE A 25 -0.21 -10.46 -0.14
N ASN A 26 -1.28 -10.83 -0.86
CA ASN A 26 -1.14 -11.43 -2.19
C ASN A 26 -0.48 -10.47 -3.20
N ARG A 27 -0.73 -9.16 -3.10
CA ARG A 27 -0.05 -8.16 -3.95
C ARG A 27 1.43 -8.07 -3.61
N LEU A 28 1.77 -8.02 -2.32
CA LEU A 28 3.15 -7.98 -1.85
C LEU A 28 3.92 -9.24 -2.25
N ALA A 29 3.33 -10.43 -2.11
CA ALA A 29 3.94 -11.69 -2.52
C ALA A 29 4.29 -11.71 -4.03
N ARG A 30 3.42 -11.12 -4.88
CA ARG A 30 3.71 -10.96 -6.32
C ARG A 30 4.87 -9.99 -6.56
N ILE A 31 4.86 -8.84 -5.90
CA ILE A 31 5.94 -7.83 -5.99
C ILE A 31 7.28 -8.45 -5.55
N GLU A 32 7.30 -9.20 -4.45
CA GLU A 32 8.48 -9.92 -3.98
C GLU A 32 8.97 -10.95 -5.01
N GLY A 33 8.06 -11.68 -5.65
CA GLY A 33 8.38 -12.57 -6.77
C GLY A 33 9.07 -11.84 -7.93
N GLN A 34 8.59 -10.65 -8.29
CA GLN A 34 9.20 -9.84 -9.34
C GLN A 34 10.60 -9.33 -8.95
N ILE A 35 10.79 -8.89 -7.70
CA ILE A 35 12.09 -8.45 -7.17
C ILE A 35 13.10 -9.61 -7.21
N ARG A 36 12.69 -10.82 -6.78
CA ARG A 36 13.52 -12.04 -6.91
C ARG A 36 13.86 -12.33 -8.37
N GLY A 37 12.93 -12.11 -9.29
CA GLY A 37 13.18 -12.22 -10.72
C GLY A 37 14.27 -11.26 -11.20
N ILE A 38 14.17 -9.97 -10.85
CA ILE A 38 15.18 -8.95 -11.20
C ILE A 38 16.56 -9.35 -10.68
N ARG A 39 16.65 -9.81 -9.42
CA ARG A 39 17.90 -10.30 -8.85
C ARG A 39 18.54 -11.39 -9.71
N LYS A 40 17.77 -12.40 -10.12
CA LYS A 40 18.26 -13.47 -11.00
C LYS A 40 18.73 -12.93 -12.36
N MET A 41 17.97 -11.99 -12.95
CA MET A 41 18.36 -11.38 -14.23
C MET A 41 19.73 -10.68 -14.14
N VAL A 42 20.06 -10.07 -13.00
CA VAL A 42 21.37 -9.47 -12.74
C VAL A 42 22.44 -10.56 -12.54
N GLU A 43 22.14 -11.60 -11.75
CA GLU A 43 23.06 -12.74 -11.53
C GLU A 43 23.37 -13.49 -12.83
N GLU A 44 22.45 -13.51 -13.78
CA GLU A 44 22.56 -14.13 -15.12
C GLU A 44 23.15 -13.17 -16.18
N ASP A 45 23.58 -11.97 -15.81
CA ASP A 45 24.14 -10.93 -16.69
C ASP A 45 23.24 -10.62 -17.91
N ARG A 46 21.92 -10.56 -17.68
CA ARG A 46 20.94 -10.28 -18.73
C ARG A 46 21.03 -8.84 -19.25
N TYR A 47 20.56 -8.66 -20.48
CA TYR A 47 20.55 -7.36 -21.15
C TYR A 47 19.87 -6.27 -20.31
N CYS A 48 20.54 -5.12 -20.18
CA CYS A 48 20.13 -4.06 -19.25
C CYS A 48 18.71 -3.54 -19.51
N ILE A 49 18.27 -3.46 -20.77
CA ILE A 49 16.93 -2.96 -21.10
C ILE A 49 15.83 -3.92 -20.60
N ASP A 50 16.06 -5.23 -20.61
CA ASP A 50 15.11 -6.19 -20.04
C ASP A 50 14.97 -6.00 -18.53
N ILE A 51 16.09 -5.76 -17.84
CA ILE A 51 16.12 -5.51 -16.40
C ILE A 51 15.36 -4.21 -16.09
N VAL A 52 15.61 -3.14 -16.86
CA VAL A 52 14.91 -1.85 -16.70
C VAL A 52 13.40 -2.01 -16.92
N ASN A 53 12.99 -2.76 -17.93
CA ASN A 53 11.57 -3.05 -18.18
C ASN A 53 10.93 -3.81 -17.00
N GLN A 54 11.67 -4.75 -16.40
CA GLN A 54 11.17 -5.49 -15.24
C GLN A 54 11.12 -4.63 -13.98
N VAL A 55 12.07 -3.71 -13.78
CA VAL A 55 12.02 -2.70 -12.72
C VAL A 55 10.79 -1.81 -12.89
N ALA A 56 10.51 -1.33 -14.11
CA ALA A 56 9.31 -0.53 -14.38
C ALA A 56 8.01 -1.30 -14.07
N SER A 57 7.96 -2.60 -14.38
CA SER A 57 6.85 -3.48 -14.02
C SER A 57 6.64 -3.58 -12.50
N VAL A 58 7.73 -3.67 -11.72
CA VAL A 58 7.68 -3.65 -10.25
C VAL A 58 7.18 -2.31 -9.73
N SER A 59 7.68 -1.19 -10.26
CA SER A 59 7.21 0.15 -9.89
C SER A 59 5.71 0.32 -10.15
N ALA A 60 5.21 -0.18 -11.29
CA ALA A 60 3.78 -0.17 -11.59
C ALA A 60 2.96 -1.02 -10.60
N ALA A 61 3.47 -2.20 -10.21
CA ALA A 61 2.83 -3.06 -9.22
C ALA A 61 2.78 -2.42 -7.83
N ILE A 62 3.87 -1.76 -7.39
CA ILE A 62 3.92 -0.99 -6.14
C ILE A 62 2.90 0.15 -6.16
N ASN A 63 2.82 0.91 -7.26
CA ASN A 63 1.83 1.97 -7.42
C ASN A 63 0.40 1.44 -7.38
N SER A 64 0.15 0.27 -7.96
CA SER A 64 -1.15 -0.41 -7.87
C SER A 64 -1.49 -0.83 -6.44
N PHE A 65 -0.52 -1.37 -5.70
CA PHE A 65 -0.67 -1.68 -4.27
C PHE A 65 -1.00 -0.43 -3.43
N ASN A 66 -0.26 0.66 -3.63
CA ASN A 66 -0.48 1.93 -2.92
C ASN A 66 -1.90 2.46 -3.16
N LYS A 67 -2.42 2.39 -4.39
CA LYS A 67 -3.80 2.80 -4.71
C LYS A 67 -4.83 2.01 -3.90
N VAL A 68 -4.65 0.70 -3.76
CA VAL A 68 -5.57 -0.15 -2.99
C VAL A 68 -5.49 0.19 -1.50
N LEU A 69 -4.28 0.33 -0.96
CA LEU A 69 -4.06 0.65 0.44
C LEU A 69 -4.66 2.03 0.81
N LEU A 70 -4.42 3.05 -0.02
CA LEU A 70 -4.98 4.39 0.16
C LEU A 70 -6.51 4.38 0.03
N SER A 71 -7.06 3.65 -0.95
CA SER A 71 -8.51 3.51 -1.09
C SER A 71 -9.15 2.92 0.17
N ALA A 72 -8.51 1.89 0.75
CA ALA A 72 -8.97 1.29 2.00
C ALA A 72 -8.89 2.28 3.18
N HIS A 73 -7.81 3.06 3.27
CA HIS A 73 -7.65 4.09 4.31
C HIS A 73 -8.69 5.21 4.21
N ILE A 74 -8.96 5.70 2.99
CA ILE A 74 -9.98 6.72 2.75
C ILE A 74 -11.36 6.22 3.18
N LYS A 75 -11.73 5.01 2.75
CA LYS A 75 -13.06 4.43 3.02
C LYS A 75 -13.30 4.06 4.49
N SER A 76 -12.24 3.88 5.28
CA SER A 76 -12.34 3.59 6.71
C SER A 76 -12.00 4.83 7.55
N CYS A 77 -10.71 5.08 7.78
CA CYS A 77 -10.24 6.00 8.82
C CYS A 77 -10.62 7.45 8.52
N VAL A 78 -10.50 7.87 7.25
CA VAL A 78 -10.84 9.24 6.86
C VAL A 78 -12.34 9.48 6.93
N VAL A 79 -13.15 8.56 6.38
CA VAL A 79 -14.62 8.67 6.44
C VAL A 79 -15.14 8.63 7.89
N GLU A 80 -14.54 7.81 8.76
CA GLU A 80 -14.89 7.74 10.18
C GLU A 80 -14.57 9.05 10.92
N ASP A 81 -13.37 9.61 10.72
CA ASP A 81 -12.94 10.88 11.33
C ASP A 81 -13.86 12.04 10.90
N VAL A 82 -14.14 12.15 9.61
CA VAL A 82 -15.04 13.19 9.07
C VAL A 82 -16.46 13.06 9.63
N LYS A 83 -16.98 11.83 9.77
CA LYS A 83 -18.30 11.60 10.39
C LYS A 83 -18.36 11.99 11.86
N GLN A 84 -17.22 11.97 12.56
CA GLN A 84 -17.08 12.41 13.94
C GLN A 84 -16.80 13.93 14.05
N GLY A 85 -16.77 14.65 12.92
CA GLY A 85 -16.49 16.09 12.87
C GLY A 85 -15.00 16.43 12.93
N GLY A 86 -14.12 15.45 12.77
CA GLY A 86 -12.66 15.63 12.70
C GLY A 86 -12.16 15.91 11.28
N SER A 87 -10.96 16.47 11.18
CA SER A 87 -10.22 16.68 9.92
C SER A 87 -8.81 16.10 9.95
N LYS A 88 -8.38 15.51 11.06
CA LYS A 88 -6.98 15.12 11.30
C LYS A 88 -6.51 14.07 10.30
N MET A 89 -7.37 13.11 9.97
CA MET A 89 -7.03 12.05 9.01
C MET A 89 -6.99 12.60 7.57
N VAL A 90 -7.74 13.66 7.27
CA VAL A 90 -7.67 14.35 5.97
C VAL A 90 -6.32 15.05 5.83
N ASP A 91 -5.88 15.76 6.87
CA ASP A 91 -4.58 16.45 6.88
C ASP A 91 -3.43 15.44 6.71
N GLU A 92 -3.47 14.31 7.43
CA GLU A 92 -2.47 13.24 7.30
C GLU A 92 -2.46 12.59 5.90
N LEU A 93 -3.63 12.43 5.29
CA LEU A 93 -3.74 11.94 3.92
C LEU A 93 -3.11 12.93 2.93
N CYS A 94 -3.41 14.23 3.04
CA CYS A 94 -2.82 15.27 2.20
C CYS A 94 -1.30 15.29 2.29
N ASP A 95 -0.75 15.22 3.51
CA ASP A 95 0.70 15.13 3.75
C ASP A 95 1.33 13.89 3.11
N THR A 96 0.61 12.77 3.15
CA THR A 96 1.06 11.52 2.53
C THR A 96 1.03 11.62 1.00
N LEU A 97 -0.01 12.21 0.43
CA LEU A 97 -0.12 12.42 -1.02
C LEU A 97 0.98 13.35 -1.55
N HIS A 98 1.31 14.42 -0.82
CA HIS A 98 2.43 15.31 -1.17
C HIS A 98 3.77 14.56 -1.26
N LYS A 99 3.98 13.51 -0.44
CA LYS A 99 5.19 12.68 -0.51
C LYS A 99 5.20 11.72 -1.71
N LEU A 100 4.02 11.24 -2.12
CA LEU A 100 3.88 10.29 -3.22
C LEU A 100 3.88 10.94 -4.61
N MET A 101 3.54 12.22 -4.69
CA MET A 101 3.48 13.00 -5.94
C MET A 101 4.75 13.84 -6.21
N ARG A 102 5.81 13.62 -5.43
CA ARG A 102 7.13 14.21 -5.68
C ARG A 102 7.88 13.51 -6.79
#